data_AF-A0A951CY61-F1
#
_entry.id   AF-A0A951CY61-F1
#
_cell.length_a   1.000
_cell.length_b   1.000
_cell.length_c   1.000
_cell.angle_alpha   90.00
_cell.angle_beta   90.00
_cell.angle_gamma   90.00
#
_symmetry.space_group_name_H-M   'P 1'
#
loop_
_entity.id
_entity.type
_entity.pdbx_description
1 polymer ?
#
loop_
_entity_poly.entity_id
_entity_poly.type
_entity_poly.pdbx_seq_one_letter_code
_entity_poly.pdbx_strand_id
1 'polypeptide(L)'
;ELGFTKSAEAIEDKLTSAESEGLTALLDAVYLGIGEMKKARNPRKALLIISDGGDNNSQYTTQQIKDLVREADVQIYAMGVFEKIPYVGLSRAELSGPHLLNEIANQTGGRAFPAQSSSALPGIARRIGIELRNQYVLAYTPSNNEKNGKYRKVEVKLSPPPGLSDLKARWRLGYYAPTQ
;
A
#
# COMPACT_ATOMS: atom_id res chain seq x y z
N GLU A 1 8.72 -0.47 22.12
CA GLU A 1 8.13 -0.60 20.77
C GLU A 1 7.49 -1.97 20.61
N LEU A 2 6.33 -2.08 19.95
CA LEU A 2 5.68 -3.36 19.66
C LEU A 2 6.20 -3.88 18.31
N GLY A 3 6.91 -5.01 18.32
CA GLY A 3 7.34 -5.68 17.09
C GLY A 3 6.26 -6.59 16.50
N PHE A 4 6.63 -7.49 15.57
CA PHE A 4 5.70 -8.48 15.04
C PHE A 4 5.13 -9.37 16.16
N THR A 5 3.80 -9.46 16.21
CA THR A 5 3.06 -10.24 17.22
C THR A 5 1.92 -11.02 16.58
N LYS A 6 1.46 -12.08 17.26
CA LYS A 6 0.24 -12.80 16.94
C LYS A 6 -0.94 -12.39 17.83
N SER A 7 -0.69 -11.58 18.86
CA SER A 7 -1.73 -11.09 19.77
C SER A 7 -2.41 -9.86 19.18
N ALA A 8 -3.70 -9.97 18.86
CA ALA A 8 -4.51 -8.85 18.43
C ALA A 8 -4.70 -7.82 19.55
N GLU A 9 -4.86 -8.30 20.79
CA GLU A 9 -5.00 -7.47 22.00
C GLU A 9 -3.78 -6.58 22.20
N ALA A 10 -2.57 -7.11 22.04
CA ALA A 10 -1.34 -6.31 22.15
C ALA A 10 -1.27 -5.19 21.08
N ILE A 11 -1.84 -5.42 19.89
CA ILE A 11 -1.93 -4.40 18.84
C ILE A 11 -2.97 -3.35 19.23
N GLU A 12 -4.14 -3.76 19.71
CA GLU A 12 -5.24 -2.89 20.14
C GLU A 12 -4.82 -1.98 21.30
N ASP A 13 -4.19 -2.53 22.33
CA ASP A 13 -3.65 -1.78 23.48
C ASP A 13 -2.68 -0.70 23.00
N LYS A 14 -1.80 -1.06 22.05
CA LYS A 14 -0.81 -0.12 21.55
C LYS A 14 -1.45 0.99 20.71
N LEU A 15 -2.43 0.66 19.88
CA LEU A 15 -3.17 1.64 19.08
C LEU A 15 -3.98 2.60 19.94
N THR A 16 -4.58 2.12 21.03
CA THR A 16 -5.39 2.94 21.95
C THR A 16 -4.54 3.97 22.68
N SER A 17 -3.25 3.69 22.88
CA SER A 17 -2.28 4.62 23.48
C SER A 17 -1.66 5.62 22.49
N ALA A 18 -2.00 5.55 21.20
CA ALA A 18 -1.39 6.40 20.19
C ALA A 18 -2.01 7.81 20.22
N GLU A 19 -1.18 8.82 20.41
CA GLU A 19 -1.56 10.22 20.30
C GLU A 19 -1.16 10.78 18.93
N SER A 20 -2.04 11.55 18.32
CA SER A 20 -1.78 12.24 17.04
C SER A 20 -1.49 13.72 17.30
N GLU A 21 -0.39 14.23 16.73
CA GLU A 21 -0.05 15.66 16.74
C GLU A 21 -0.02 16.20 15.31
N GLY A 22 -0.28 17.51 15.17
CA GLY A 22 -0.84 18.16 13.97
C GLY A 22 -0.07 18.19 12.64
N LEU A 23 0.99 17.39 12.46
CA LEU A 23 1.69 17.23 11.19
C LEU A 23 1.67 15.77 10.75
N THR A 24 1.69 15.55 9.44
CA THR A 24 1.63 14.21 8.84
C THR A 24 2.87 13.97 8.00
N ALA A 25 3.73 13.07 8.49
CA ALA A 25 4.91 12.57 7.79
C ALA A 25 4.62 11.16 7.23
N LEU A 26 3.68 11.08 6.29
CA LEU A 26 3.19 9.82 5.72
C LEU A 26 4.30 9.07 4.97
N LEU A 27 5.09 9.79 4.17
CA LEU A 27 6.16 9.19 3.38
C LEU A 27 7.25 8.60 4.27
N ASP A 28 7.61 9.31 5.35
CA ASP A 28 8.55 8.82 6.36
C ASP A 28 7.99 7.59 7.09
N ALA A 29 6.69 7.59 7.44
CA ALA A 29 6.04 6.42 8.03
C ALA A 29 6.04 5.20 7.10
N VAL A 30 5.84 5.40 5.79
CA VAL A 30 5.95 4.32 4.79
C VAL A 30 7.39 3.81 4.72
N TYR A 31 8.40 4.68 4.71
CA TYR A 31 9.80 4.29 4.73
C TYR A 31 10.12 3.40 5.94
N LEU A 32 9.73 3.84 7.14
CA LEU A 32 9.92 3.11 8.39
C LEU A 32 9.18 1.76 8.38
N GLY A 33 7.92 1.76 7.94
CA GLY A 33 7.11 0.54 7.81
C GLY A 33 7.74 -0.49 6.88
N ILE A 34 8.23 -0.07 5.70
CA ILE A 34 8.96 -0.95 4.78
C ILE A 34 10.26 -1.46 5.42
N GLY A 35 10.97 -0.61 6.16
CA GLY A 35 12.15 -1.00 6.94
C GLY A 35 11.85 -2.12 7.95
N GLU A 36 10.78 -1.97 8.72
CA GLU A 36 10.34 -2.99 9.68
C GLU A 36 9.91 -4.30 8.99
N MET A 37 9.26 -4.21 7.82
CA MET A 37 8.87 -5.39 7.03
C MET A 37 10.06 -6.22 6.53
N LYS A 38 11.29 -5.69 6.55
CA LYS A 38 12.50 -6.50 6.31
C LYS A 38 12.72 -7.54 7.40
N LYS A 39 12.28 -7.30 8.64
CA LYS A 39 12.39 -8.23 9.78
C LYS A 39 11.29 -9.30 9.77
N ALA A 40 10.24 -9.14 8.96
CA ALA A 40 9.14 -10.09 8.86
C ALA A 40 9.59 -11.42 8.24
N ARG A 41 9.18 -12.54 8.86
CA ARG A 41 9.53 -13.91 8.44
C ARG A 41 8.48 -14.59 7.58
N ASN A 42 7.26 -14.03 7.52
CA ASN A 42 6.20 -14.58 6.69
C ASN A 42 6.51 -14.30 5.20
N PRO A 43 6.24 -15.26 4.30
CA PRO A 43 6.47 -15.07 2.87
C PRO A 43 5.55 -14.01 2.26
N ARG A 44 4.33 -13.86 2.81
CA ARG A 44 3.40 -12.80 2.40
C ARG A 44 3.49 -11.65 3.39
N LYS A 45 3.79 -10.47 2.87
CA LYS A 45 4.02 -9.24 3.62
C LYS A 45 3.05 -8.18 3.15
N ALA A 46 2.38 -7.54 4.10
CA ALA A 46 1.48 -6.44 3.80
C ALA A 46 1.70 -5.28 4.76
N LEU A 47 1.57 -4.06 4.24
CA LEU A 47 1.52 -2.83 5.01
C LEU A 47 0.15 -2.19 4.82
N LEU A 48 -0.55 -1.93 5.93
CA LEU A 48 -1.84 -1.27 5.94
C LEU A 48 -1.65 0.18 6.39
N ILE A 49 -2.00 1.11 5.52
CA ILE A 49 -2.00 2.55 5.81
C ILE A 49 -3.42 2.96 6.17
N ILE A 50 -3.58 3.72 7.26
CA ILE A 50 -4.84 4.36 7.63
C ILE A 50 -4.54 5.84 7.79
N SER A 51 -4.99 6.65 6.83
CA SER A 51 -4.63 8.07 6.74
C SER A 51 -5.55 8.78 5.75
N ASP A 52 -5.65 10.10 5.83
CA ASP A 52 -6.21 10.97 4.78
C ASP A 52 -5.27 11.12 3.57
N GLY A 53 -4.01 10.69 3.71
CA GLY A 53 -2.98 10.74 2.68
C GLY A 53 -2.22 12.06 2.60
N GLY A 54 -2.58 13.07 3.40
CA GLY A 54 -1.97 14.39 3.30
C GLY A 54 -0.56 14.38 3.88
N ASP A 55 0.47 14.50 3.05
CA ASP A 55 1.86 14.60 3.51
C ASP A 55 2.33 16.06 3.58
N ASN A 56 2.81 16.52 4.73
CA ASN A 56 3.23 17.91 4.94
C ASN A 56 4.53 18.09 5.74
N ASN A 57 5.12 17.00 6.26
CA ASN A 57 6.31 17.07 7.12
C ASN A 57 7.31 15.92 6.90
N SER A 58 7.22 15.21 5.77
CA SER A 58 8.18 14.14 5.46
C SER A 58 9.51 14.69 4.93
N GLN A 59 10.60 13.99 5.27
CA GLN A 59 11.92 14.17 4.66
C GLN A 59 12.02 13.47 3.30
N TYR A 60 11.29 12.37 3.12
CA TYR A 60 11.24 11.64 1.85
C TYR A 60 10.24 12.25 0.87
N THR A 61 10.59 12.21 -0.41
CA THR A 61 9.69 12.60 -1.50
C THR A 61 8.83 11.42 -1.98
N THR A 62 7.69 11.72 -2.59
CA THR A 62 6.82 10.71 -3.21
C THR A 62 7.55 9.82 -4.20
N GLN A 63 8.48 10.39 -4.99
CA GLN A 63 9.25 9.63 -5.96
C GLN A 63 10.21 8.64 -5.28
N GLN A 64 10.93 9.06 -4.23
CA GLN A 64 11.80 8.17 -3.46
C GLN A 64 11.01 7.02 -2.83
N ILE A 65 9.82 7.29 -2.28
CA ILE A 65 8.97 6.23 -1.73
C ILE A 65 8.45 5.32 -2.84
N LYS A 66 8.06 5.84 -4.01
CA LYS A 66 7.65 5.02 -5.16
C LYS A 66 8.76 4.07 -5.59
N ASP A 67 10.01 4.53 -5.64
CA ASP A 67 11.15 3.70 -5.99
C ASP A 67 11.44 2.64 -4.90
N LEU A 68 11.38 3.03 -3.62
CA LEU A 68 11.50 2.10 -2.49
C LEU A 68 10.45 0.97 -2.52
N VAL A 69 9.16 1.32 -2.68
CA VAL A 69 8.08 0.31 -2.64
C VAL A 69 8.04 -0.55 -3.89
N ARG A 70 8.60 -0.07 -5.02
CA ARG A 70 8.79 -0.88 -6.24
C ARG A 70 9.85 -1.95 -6.06
N GLU A 71 10.77 -1.80 -5.13
CA GLU A 71 11.79 -2.81 -4.81
C GLU A 71 11.35 -3.71 -3.66
N ALA A 72 10.60 -3.15 -2.70
CA ALA A 72 10.11 -3.87 -1.54
C ALA A 72 9.22 -5.07 -1.92
N ASP A 73 9.44 -6.20 -1.26
CA ASP A 73 8.54 -7.35 -1.30
C ASP A 73 7.44 -7.19 -0.24
N VAL A 74 6.64 -6.12 -0.38
CA VAL A 74 5.56 -5.77 0.55
C VAL A 74 4.38 -5.22 -0.25
N GLN A 75 3.20 -5.80 -0.04
CA GLN A 75 1.97 -5.28 -0.64
C GLN A 75 1.36 -4.19 0.23
N ILE A 76 1.05 -3.03 -0.34
CA ILE A 76 0.53 -1.88 0.38
C ILE A 76 -0.97 -1.73 0.11
N TYR A 77 -1.74 -1.71 1.19
CA TYR A 77 -3.15 -1.35 1.18
C TYR A 77 -3.35 -0.06 1.95
N ALA A 78 -4.22 0.82 1.46
CA ALA A 78 -4.56 2.05 2.16
C ALA A 78 -6.06 2.14 2.44
N MET A 79 -6.45 2.50 3.65
CA MET A 79 -7.77 2.97 4.01
C MET A 79 -7.70 4.49 4.10
N GLY A 80 -8.18 5.15 3.05
CA GLY A 80 -8.24 6.60 2.96
C GLY A 80 -9.37 7.12 3.83
N VAL A 81 -9.07 7.73 4.97
CA VAL A 81 -10.09 8.30 5.86
C VAL A 81 -10.29 9.75 5.46
N PHE A 82 -11.42 10.05 4.82
CA PHE A 82 -11.74 11.39 4.37
C PHE A 82 -12.94 11.91 5.18
N GLU A 83 -12.75 12.99 5.91
CA GLU A 83 -13.89 13.67 6.50
C GLU A 83 -14.72 14.34 5.41
N LYS A 84 -16.05 14.28 5.53
CA LYS A 84 -16.98 15.02 4.66
C LYS A 84 -17.03 16.50 5.08
N ILE A 85 -15.88 17.14 5.24
CA ILE A 85 -15.83 18.59 5.37
C ILE A 85 -15.94 19.15 3.95
N PRO A 86 -16.77 20.17 3.67
CA PRO A 86 -16.66 20.90 2.42
C PRO A 86 -15.18 21.30 2.22
N TYR A 87 -14.64 21.20 1.00
CA TYR A 87 -13.21 21.45 0.68
C TYR A 87 -12.64 22.81 1.16
N VAL A 88 -13.47 23.65 1.77
CA VAL A 88 -13.13 24.88 2.46
C VAL A 88 -12.29 24.56 3.70
N GLY A 89 -11.01 24.91 3.64
CA GLY A 89 -10.07 24.78 4.77
C GLY A 89 -9.07 23.63 4.66
N LEU A 90 -9.20 22.74 3.66
CA LEU A 90 -8.20 21.70 3.41
C LEU A 90 -6.93 22.30 2.78
N SER A 91 -5.79 21.86 3.29
CA SER A 91 -4.48 22.12 2.71
C SER A 91 -4.31 21.41 1.35
N ARG A 92 -3.35 21.87 0.54
CA ARG A 92 -2.99 21.20 -0.72
C ARG A 92 -2.54 19.75 -0.51
N ALA A 93 -1.93 19.46 0.64
CA ALA A 93 -1.51 18.11 1.01
C ALA A 93 -2.73 17.21 1.17
N GLU A 94 -3.71 17.61 1.97
CA GLU A 94 -4.95 16.84 2.19
C GLU A 94 -5.73 16.62 0.88
N LEU A 95 -5.81 17.63 0.01
CA LEU A 95 -6.46 17.50 -1.30
C LEU A 95 -5.78 16.48 -2.22
N SER A 96 -4.45 16.34 -2.13
CA SER A 96 -3.68 15.38 -2.93
C SER A 96 -3.52 14.02 -2.26
N GLY A 97 -3.88 13.91 -0.98
CA GLY A 97 -3.74 12.69 -0.19
C GLY A 97 -4.41 11.44 -0.75
N PRO A 98 -5.68 11.47 -1.20
CA PRO A 98 -6.30 10.32 -1.84
C PRO A 98 -5.52 9.81 -3.06
N HIS A 99 -4.95 10.74 -3.84
CA HIS A 99 -4.14 10.40 -5.01
C HIS A 99 -2.81 9.77 -4.57
N LEU A 100 -2.13 10.34 -3.58
CA LEU A 100 -0.87 9.82 -3.04
C LEU A 100 -1.00 8.38 -2.52
N LEU A 101 -2.02 8.12 -1.70
CA LEU A 101 -2.30 6.77 -1.18
C LEU A 101 -2.52 5.76 -2.32
N ASN A 102 -3.25 6.16 -3.35
CA ASN A 102 -3.50 5.32 -4.51
C ASN A 102 -2.23 5.07 -5.33
N GLU A 103 -1.39 6.09 -5.54
CA GLU A 103 -0.13 5.95 -6.26
C GLU A 103 0.82 4.97 -5.59
N ILE A 104 1.01 5.09 -4.27
CA ILE A 104 1.89 4.24 -3.47
C ILE A 104 1.36 2.80 -3.45
N ALA A 105 0.08 2.61 -3.13
CA ALA A 105 -0.53 1.28 -3.05
C ALA A 105 -0.46 0.52 -4.40
N ASN A 106 -0.73 1.21 -5.51
CA ASN A 106 -0.73 0.59 -6.83
C ASN A 106 0.65 0.09 -7.28
N GLN A 107 1.76 0.71 -6.85
CA GLN A 107 3.10 0.22 -7.22
C GLN A 107 3.32 -1.24 -6.79
N THR A 108 2.68 -1.64 -5.69
CA THR A 108 2.87 -2.95 -5.05
C THR A 108 1.83 -3.99 -5.44
N GLY A 109 0.87 -3.63 -6.31
CA GLY A 109 -0.28 -4.47 -6.64
C GLY A 109 -1.37 -4.51 -5.56
N GLY A 110 -1.27 -3.68 -4.52
CA GLY A 110 -2.36 -3.38 -3.61
C GLY A 110 -3.24 -2.25 -4.14
N ARG A 111 -4.00 -1.59 -3.25
CA ARG A 111 -4.92 -0.49 -3.61
C ARG A 111 -5.31 0.36 -2.41
N ALA A 112 -5.72 1.59 -2.71
CA ALA A 112 -6.39 2.45 -1.75
C ALA A 112 -7.92 2.23 -1.77
N PHE A 113 -8.53 2.33 -0.60
CA PHE A 113 -9.96 2.25 -0.37
C PHE A 113 -10.41 3.55 0.28
N PRO A 114 -11.19 4.39 -0.41
CA PRO A 114 -11.76 5.56 0.21
C PRO A 114 -12.86 5.15 1.21
N ALA A 115 -12.71 5.59 2.45
CA ALA A 115 -13.72 5.51 3.48
C ALA A 115 -14.49 6.84 3.51
N GLN A 116 -15.78 6.80 3.18
CA GLN A 116 -16.65 7.97 3.22
C GLN A 116 -17.13 8.33 4.63
N SER A 117 -16.91 7.43 5.59
CA SER A 117 -17.26 7.56 7.01
C SER A 117 -16.55 6.48 7.82
N SER A 118 -16.44 6.70 9.13
CA SER A 118 -15.90 5.71 10.08
C SER A 118 -16.68 4.38 10.04
N SER A 119 -18.00 4.43 9.80
CA SER A 119 -18.85 3.24 9.67
C SER A 119 -18.50 2.34 8.48
N ALA A 120 -17.79 2.84 7.47
CA ALA A 120 -17.33 2.05 6.33
C ALA A 120 -16.06 1.23 6.63
N LEU A 121 -15.27 1.63 7.64
CA LEU A 121 -13.96 1.04 7.93
C LEU A 121 -14.01 -0.47 8.20
N PRO A 122 -14.96 -1.02 8.98
CA PRO A 122 -15.04 -2.48 9.19
C PRO A 122 -15.27 -3.25 7.88
N GLY A 123 -16.06 -2.69 6.96
CA GLY A 123 -16.32 -3.30 5.66
C GLY A 123 -15.09 -3.28 4.75
N ILE A 124 -14.33 -2.18 4.77
CA ILE A 124 -13.07 -2.05 4.03
C ILE A 124 -12.01 -3.02 4.60
N ALA A 125 -11.84 -3.05 5.92
CA ALA A 125 -10.91 -3.96 6.58
C ALA A 125 -11.21 -5.43 6.25
N ARG A 126 -12.49 -5.82 6.24
CA ARG A 126 -12.92 -7.17 5.81
C ARG A 126 -12.53 -7.46 4.37
N ARG A 127 -12.74 -6.51 3.45
CA ARG A 127 -12.39 -6.66 2.04
C ARG A 127 -10.88 -6.80 1.84
N ILE A 128 -10.07 -5.99 2.52
CA ILE A 128 -8.61 -6.11 2.53
C ILE A 128 -8.21 -7.50 3.06
N GLY A 129 -8.82 -7.96 4.15
CA GLY A 129 -8.58 -9.29 4.70
C GLY A 129 -8.89 -10.43 3.72
N ILE A 130 -9.95 -10.29 2.90
CA ILE A 130 -10.26 -11.24 1.81
C ILE A 130 -9.18 -11.19 0.72
N GLU A 131 -8.78 -10.00 0.26
CA GLU A 131 -7.75 -9.85 -0.78
C GLU A 131 -6.38 -10.39 -0.32
N LEU A 132 -6.01 -10.20 0.95
CA LEU A 132 -4.76 -10.73 1.53
C LEU A 132 -4.74 -12.26 1.62
N ARG A 133 -5.91 -12.89 1.82
CA ARG A 133 -6.03 -14.36 1.88
C ARG A 133 -6.07 -14.99 0.48
N ASN A 134 -6.68 -14.31 -0.49
CA ASN A 134 -6.92 -14.82 -1.83
C ASN A 134 -5.95 -14.22 -2.84
N GLN A 135 -4.77 -14.82 -2.95
CA GLN A 135 -3.73 -14.39 -3.88
C GLN A 135 -3.23 -15.56 -4.72
N TYR A 136 -3.08 -15.32 -6.01
CA TYR A 136 -2.44 -16.23 -6.95
C TYR A 136 -0.97 -15.85 -7.11
N VAL A 137 -0.09 -16.86 -7.08
CA VAL A 137 1.33 -16.68 -7.38
C VAL A 137 1.56 -17.16 -8.81
N LEU A 138 2.00 -16.24 -9.67
CA LEU A 138 2.36 -16.53 -11.05
C LEU A 138 3.87 -16.36 -11.19
N ALA A 139 4.53 -17.35 -11.80
CA ALA A 139 5.94 -17.29 -12.12
C ALA A 139 6.10 -17.26 -13.65
N TYR A 140 7.05 -16.45 -14.11
CA TYR A 140 7.42 -16.40 -15.52
C TYR A 140 8.93 -16.12 -15.63
N THR A 141 9.54 -16.58 -16.72
CA THR A 141 10.93 -16.27 -17.05
C THR A 141 10.95 -15.13 -18.06
N PRO A 142 11.61 -13.99 -17.78
CA PRO A 142 11.69 -12.91 -18.75
C PRO A 142 12.52 -13.34 -19.97
N SER A 143 12.06 -13.00 -21.17
CA SER A 143 12.84 -13.21 -22.40
C SER A 143 14.04 -12.26 -22.50
N ASN A 144 13.99 -11.11 -21.80
CA ASN A 144 15.10 -10.18 -21.68
C ASN A 144 16.03 -10.60 -20.52
N ASN A 145 17.29 -10.95 -20.84
CA ASN A 145 18.31 -11.39 -19.88
C ASN A 145 19.29 -10.28 -19.44
N GLU A 146 19.11 -9.03 -19.88
CA GLU A 146 20.01 -7.92 -19.54
C GLU A 146 20.00 -7.61 -18.03
N LYS A 147 21.17 -7.57 -17.40
CA LYS A 147 21.38 -7.23 -15.98
C LYS A 147 21.79 -5.77 -15.80
N ASN A 148 20.94 -4.87 -16.28
CA ASN A 148 21.25 -3.45 -16.42
C ASN A 148 20.63 -2.56 -15.32
N GLY A 149 20.02 -3.15 -14.28
CA GLY A 149 19.35 -2.40 -13.23
C GLY A 149 18.10 -1.63 -13.67
N LYS A 150 17.64 -1.76 -14.91
CA LYS A 150 16.48 -0.98 -15.41
C LYS A 150 15.16 -1.59 -14.93
N TYR A 151 14.17 -0.72 -14.72
CA TYR A 151 12.82 -1.12 -14.38
C TYR A 151 12.14 -1.85 -15.54
N ARG A 152 11.54 -3.00 -15.24
CA ARG A 152 10.81 -3.85 -16.18
C ARG A 152 9.34 -3.87 -15.78
N LYS A 153 8.49 -3.33 -16.66
CA LYS A 153 7.04 -3.33 -16.47
C LYS A 153 6.46 -4.74 -16.63
N VAL A 154 5.50 -5.08 -15.78
CA VAL A 154 4.71 -6.31 -15.86
C VAL A 154 3.26 -5.97 -16.20
N GLU A 155 2.70 -6.72 -17.13
CA GLU A 155 1.29 -6.64 -17.52
C GLU A 155 0.67 -8.03 -17.39
N VAL A 156 -0.52 -8.11 -16.78
CA VAL A 156 -1.31 -9.34 -16.69
C VAL A 156 -2.59 -9.12 -17.48
N LYS A 157 -2.81 -9.94 -18.49
CA LYS A 157 -4.04 -9.93 -19.29
C LYS A 157 -4.92 -11.09 -18.87
N LEU A 158 -6.19 -10.82 -18.64
CA LEU A 158 -7.19 -11.83 -18.29
C LEU A 158 -7.93 -12.26 -19.55
N SER A 159 -8.21 -13.55 -19.66
CA SER A 159 -9.01 -14.14 -20.73
C SER A 159 -10.23 -14.86 -20.11
N PRO A 160 -11.32 -14.13 -19.82
CA PRO A 160 -12.51 -14.73 -19.23
C PRO A 160 -13.19 -15.69 -20.22
N PRO A 161 -13.74 -16.82 -19.75
CA PRO A 161 -14.52 -17.71 -20.60
C PRO A 161 -15.85 -17.04 -21.04
N PRO A 162 -16.45 -17.48 -22.15
CA PRO A 162 -17.73 -16.95 -22.62
C PRO A 162 -18.82 -17.03 -21.53
N GLY A 163 -19.59 -15.96 -21.36
CA GLY A 163 -20.69 -15.89 -20.39
C GLY A 163 -20.30 -15.46 -18.97
N LEU A 164 -19.01 -15.27 -18.69
CA LEU A 164 -18.56 -14.69 -17.43
C LEU A 164 -18.47 -13.16 -17.53
N SER A 165 -18.83 -12.47 -16.44
CA SER A 165 -18.62 -11.01 -16.33
C SER A 165 -17.14 -10.65 -16.32
N ASP A 166 -16.84 -9.38 -16.65
CA ASP A 166 -15.47 -8.84 -16.60
C ASP A 166 -14.77 -9.14 -15.27
N LEU A 167 -13.64 -9.84 -15.37
CA LEU A 167 -12.75 -10.11 -14.25
C LEU A 167 -11.78 -8.95 -14.06
N LYS A 168 -11.47 -8.64 -12.80
CA LYS A 168 -10.46 -7.63 -12.45
C LYS A 168 -9.34 -8.29 -11.66
N ALA A 169 -8.13 -8.24 -12.20
CA ALA A 169 -6.93 -8.64 -11.49
C ALA A 169 -6.13 -7.41 -11.06
N ARG A 170 -5.29 -7.61 -10.05
CA ARG A 170 -4.29 -6.67 -9.59
C ARG A 170 -2.96 -7.40 -9.50
N TRP A 171 -1.88 -6.70 -9.82
CA TRP A 171 -0.54 -7.24 -9.87
C TRP A 171 0.46 -6.13 -9.60
N ARG A 172 1.67 -6.51 -9.16
CA ARG A 172 2.80 -5.59 -9.05
C ARG A 172 3.16 -5.07 -10.44
N LEU A 173 3.34 -3.76 -10.57
CA LEU A 173 3.50 -3.10 -11.87
C LEU A 173 4.83 -3.44 -12.58
N GLY A 174 5.78 -4.04 -11.88
CA GLY A 174 7.10 -4.34 -12.40
C GLY A 174 8.14 -4.60 -11.32
N TYR A 175 9.39 -4.73 -11.75
CA TYR A 175 10.56 -4.99 -10.91
C TYR A 175 11.81 -4.42 -11.58
N TYR A 176 12.86 -4.19 -10.80
CA TYR A 176 14.16 -3.81 -11.34
C TYR A 176 14.95 -5.05 -11.76
N ALA A 177 15.60 -4.99 -12.93
CA ALA A 177 16.53 -6.04 -13.36
C ALA A 177 17.69 -6.16 -12.36
N PRO A 178 18.26 -7.37 -12.17
CA PRO A 178 19.46 -7.52 -11.36
C PRO A 178 20.59 -6.61 -11.87
N THR A 179 21.36 -6.02 -10.97
CA THR A 179 22.63 -5.36 -11.27
C THR A 179 23.77 -6.37 -11.09
N GLN A 180 24.72 -6.39 -12.02
CA GLN A 180 25.96 -7.18 -11.88
C GLN A 180 26.90 -6.54 -10.87
#